data_AF-A0A936GNM3-F1
#
_entry.id   AF-A0A936GNM3-F1
#
_cell.length_a   1.000
_cell.length_b   1.000
_cell.length_c   1.000
_cell.angle_alpha   90.00
_cell.angle_beta   90.00
_cell.angle_gamma   90.00
#
_symmetry.space_group_name_H-M   'P 1'
#
loop_
_entity.id
_entity.type
_entity.pdbx_description
1 polymer ?
#
loop_
_entity_poly.entity_id
_entity_poly.type
_entity_poly.pdbx_seq_one_letter_code
_entity_poly.pdbx_strand_id
1 'polypeptide(L)'
;MRKLDSGVNKFYILMWSTIMRKFSKSILAGILALVSLVVSNSHAAIVDCQKLTPTAYNNAIREINSSLTQATLDFNKHGTTGAYAVAAKYNRDNIQTALGTMQQLINWLQLNNFFAPYVSIASASYNTYGQANVAIGHLHAAKHWASISAVYHGSLAARKSIDYSTRAISALEFLNINGTKCYVDQYGPFVN
;
A
#
# COMPACT_ATOMS: atom_id res chain seq x y z
N MET A 1 -64.35 -7.33 69.58
CA MET A 1 -65.37 -7.82 68.63
C MET A 1 -65.77 -6.68 67.70
N ARG A 2 -65.89 -6.99 66.39
CA ARG A 2 -66.34 -6.19 65.21
C ARG A 2 -65.36 -5.14 64.67
N LYS A 3 -64.73 -5.31 63.49
CA LYS A 3 -65.23 -5.30 62.08
C LYS A 3 -65.97 -3.99 61.76
N LEU A 4 -65.34 -3.07 61.03
CA LEU A 4 -65.21 -2.92 59.56
C LEU A 4 -66.31 -2.00 59.01
N ASP A 5 -65.89 -0.89 58.41
CA ASP A 5 -66.45 -0.17 57.25
C ASP A 5 -65.80 1.22 57.20
N SER A 6 -65.62 1.94 56.09
CA SER A 6 -65.64 1.71 54.64
C SER A 6 -65.19 3.06 54.04
N GLY A 7 -64.61 3.08 52.84
CA GLY A 7 -64.27 4.34 52.13
C GLY A 7 -62.87 4.29 51.51
N VAL A 8 -62.64 3.54 50.44
CA VAL A 8 -63.05 3.83 49.05
C VAL A 8 -62.51 5.18 48.53
N ASN A 9 -61.51 5.05 47.66
CA ASN A 9 -61.18 5.89 46.51
C ASN A 9 -61.03 7.40 46.72
N LYS A 10 -59.77 7.87 46.83
CA LYS A 10 -59.38 9.20 46.33
C LYS A 10 -57.89 9.40 46.05
N PHE A 11 -57.11 8.35 45.78
CA PHE A 11 -55.66 8.48 45.56
C PHE A 11 -55.14 8.14 44.15
N TYR A 12 -55.98 7.63 43.24
CA TYR A 12 -55.49 7.15 41.94
C TYR A 12 -55.65 8.11 40.75
N ILE A 13 -56.18 9.33 40.92
CA ILE A 13 -56.46 10.23 39.78
C ILE A 13 -55.52 11.44 39.69
N LEU A 14 -54.71 11.73 40.72
CA LEU A 14 -53.81 12.89 40.70
C LEU A 14 -52.33 12.57 40.44
N MET A 15 -51.96 11.30 40.23
CA MET A 15 -50.56 10.91 40.00
C MET A 15 -50.20 10.61 38.54
N TRP A 16 -51.10 10.88 37.58
CA TRP A 16 -50.85 10.67 36.15
C TRP A 16 -50.81 11.95 35.30
N SER A 17 -51.17 13.11 35.84
CA SER A 17 -51.20 14.36 35.05
C SER A 17 -49.89 15.15 35.07
N THR A 18 -48.96 14.85 35.97
CA THR A 18 -47.68 15.57 36.08
C THR A 18 -46.51 14.89 35.36
N ILE A 19 -46.63 13.60 35.01
CA ILE A 19 -45.56 12.84 34.32
C ILE A 19 -45.65 12.99 32.79
N MET A 20 -46.82 13.28 32.23
CA MET A 20 -47.00 13.38 30.77
C MET A 20 -46.69 14.78 30.17
N ARG A 21 -46.38 15.80 30.98
CA ARG A 21 -46.01 17.14 30.46
C ARG A 21 -44.51 17.39 30.31
N LYS A 22 -43.64 16.49 30.77
CA LYS A 22 -42.18 16.60 30.56
C LYS A 22 -41.64 15.83 29.36
N PHE A 23 -42.44 14.98 28.71
CA PHE A 23 -41.97 14.17 27.58
C PHE A 23 -42.38 14.68 26.18
N SER A 24 -43.01 15.85 26.07
CA SER A 24 -43.51 16.35 24.76
C SER A 24 -42.58 17.38 24.07
N LYS A 25 -41.53 17.89 24.72
CA LYS A 25 -40.59 18.84 24.10
C LYS A 25 -39.23 18.26 23.71
N SER A 26 -38.91 17.04 24.13
CA SER A 26 -37.62 16.40 23.82
C SER A 26 -37.65 15.44 22.63
N ILE A 27 -38.83 15.12 22.09
CA ILE A 27 -38.95 14.15 20.97
C ILE A 27 -38.96 14.86 19.60
N LEU A 28 -39.33 16.14 19.52
CA LEU A 28 -39.30 16.89 18.26
C LEU A 28 -37.90 17.43 17.88
N ALA A 29 -36.97 17.52 18.83
CA ALA A 29 -35.56 17.79 18.55
C ALA A 29 -34.77 16.51 18.18
N GLY A 30 -35.31 15.33 18.47
CA GLY A 30 -34.68 14.04 18.17
C GLY A 30 -34.88 13.56 16.73
N ILE A 31 -35.89 14.05 16.02
CA ILE A 31 -36.20 13.61 14.65
C ILE A 31 -35.47 14.45 13.59
N LEU A 32 -35.07 15.70 13.90
CA LEU A 32 -34.16 16.46 13.03
C LEU A 32 -32.68 16.06 13.17
N ALA A 33 -32.31 15.30 14.20
CA ALA A 33 -30.94 14.83 14.41
C ALA A 33 -30.62 13.49 13.72
N LEU A 34 -31.63 12.76 13.20
CA LEU A 34 -31.41 11.48 12.51
C LEU A 34 -31.28 11.59 10.98
N VAL A 35 -31.55 12.76 10.37
CA VAL A 35 -31.39 12.95 8.93
C VAL A 35 -29.96 13.41 8.55
N SER A 36 -29.13 13.77 9.52
CA SER A 36 -27.74 14.21 9.27
C SER A 36 -26.68 13.11 9.41
N LEU A 37 -27.08 11.88 9.75
CA LEU A 37 -26.15 10.76 10.04
C LEU A 37 -25.93 9.78 8.87
N VAL A 38 -26.48 10.09 7.69
CA VAL A 38 -26.21 9.33 6.45
C VAL A 38 -25.91 10.28 5.29
N VAL A 39 -25.12 11.32 5.53
CA VAL A 39 -24.18 11.71 4.47
C VAL A 39 -23.00 10.79 4.67
N SER A 40 -23.04 9.69 3.93
CA SER A 40 -21.91 8.82 3.69
C SER A 40 -20.71 9.71 3.43
N ASN A 41 -19.83 9.87 4.43
CA ASN A 41 -18.48 10.31 4.22
C ASN A 41 -17.78 9.16 3.48
N SER A 42 -18.18 8.99 2.22
CA SER A 42 -17.32 8.55 1.13
C SER A 42 -16.22 9.60 0.98
N HIS A 43 -15.44 9.82 2.05
CA HIS A 43 -14.12 10.38 1.91
C HIS A 43 -13.37 9.30 1.15
N ALA A 44 -13.43 9.38 -0.19
CA ALA A 44 -12.40 8.85 -1.04
C ALA A 44 -11.10 9.21 -0.33
N ALA A 45 -10.40 8.18 0.18
CA ALA A 45 -9.12 8.40 0.83
C ALA A 45 -8.28 9.09 -0.23
N ILE A 46 -8.08 10.41 -0.09
CA ILE A 46 -7.35 11.22 -1.07
C ILE A 46 -6.04 10.49 -1.26
N VAL A 47 -5.85 9.89 -2.43
CA VAL A 47 -4.61 9.17 -2.70
C VAL A 47 -3.51 10.21 -2.69
N ASP A 48 -2.63 10.06 -1.71
CA ASP A 48 -1.53 10.98 -1.52
C ASP A 48 -0.41 10.67 -2.52
N CYS A 49 -0.62 11.08 -3.77
CA CYS A 49 0.37 11.00 -4.84
C CYS A 49 1.65 11.77 -4.51
N GLN A 50 1.64 12.63 -3.48
CA GLN A 50 2.82 13.32 -2.99
C GLN A 50 3.85 12.35 -2.39
N LYS A 51 3.44 11.13 -2.03
CA LYS A 51 4.35 10.07 -1.54
C LYS A 51 5.31 9.52 -2.60
N LEU A 52 4.99 9.69 -3.89
CA LEU A 52 5.83 9.25 -5.01
C LEU A 52 6.92 10.30 -5.30
N THR A 53 7.81 10.46 -4.31
CA THR A 53 8.90 11.44 -4.30
C THR A 53 10.18 10.87 -4.93
N PRO A 54 11.12 11.71 -5.41
CA PRO A 54 12.45 11.25 -5.83
C PRO A 54 13.16 10.37 -4.80
N THR A 55 12.99 10.66 -3.51
CA THR A 55 13.54 9.86 -2.41
C THR A 55 13.03 8.42 -2.41
N ALA A 56 11.75 8.19 -2.71
CA ALA A 56 11.18 6.85 -2.76
C ALA A 56 11.78 6.01 -3.91
N TYR A 57 11.99 6.61 -5.08
CA TYR A 57 12.59 5.95 -6.24
C TYR A 57 14.08 5.69 -5.99
N ASN A 58 14.80 6.66 -5.43
CA ASN A 58 16.21 6.50 -5.06
C ASN A 58 16.41 5.42 -4.00
N ASN A 59 15.48 5.26 -3.07
CA ASN A 59 15.50 4.15 -2.11
C ASN A 59 15.42 2.79 -2.81
N ALA A 60 14.47 2.61 -3.74
CA ALA A 60 14.37 1.38 -4.51
C ALA A 60 15.64 1.09 -5.32
N ILE A 61 16.17 2.07 -6.04
CA ILE A 61 17.42 1.95 -6.81
C ILE A 61 18.62 1.60 -5.92
N ARG A 62 18.71 2.19 -4.73
CA ARG A 62 19.79 1.88 -3.78
C ARG A 62 19.78 0.41 -3.37
N GLU A 63 18.61 -0.15 -3.07
CA GLU A 63 18.49 -1.57 -2.69
C GLU A 63 18.80 -2.48 -3.90
N ILE A 64 18.35 -2.12 -5.11
CA ILE A 64 18.69 -2.85 -6.35
C ILE A 64 20.21 -2.84 -6.57
N ASN A 65 20.89 -1.70 -6.45
CA ASN A 65 22.34 -1.59 -6.60
C ASN A 65 23.11 -2.38 -5.54
N SER A 66 22.60 -2.39 -4.30
CA SER A 66 23.19 -3.19 -3.22
C SER A 66 23.08 -4.68 -3.53
N SER A 67 21.94 -5.13 -4.07
CA SER A 67 21.77 -6.49 -4.57
C SER A 67 22.73 -6.79 -5.74
N LEU A 68 22.81 -5.88 -6.72
CA LEU A 68 23.65 -6.04 -7.91
C LEU A 68 25.13 -6.21 -7.56
N THR A 69 25.60 -5.46 -6.56
CA THR A 69 26.98 -5.58 -6.06
C THR A 69 27.23 -6.99 -5.54
N GLN A 70 26.32 -7.54 -4.73
CA GLN A 70 26.45 -8.90 -4.21
C GLN A 70 26.34 -9.96 -5.31
N ALA A 71 25.39 -9.81 -6.24
CA ALA A 71 25.25 -10.71 -7.38
C ALA A 71 26.48 -10.68 -8.31
N THR A 72 27.12 -9.53 -8.47
CA THR A 72 28.37 -9.41 -9.24
C THR A 72 29.52 -10.11 -8.55
N LEU A 73 29.65 -9.99 -7.22
CA LEU A 73 30.64 -10.74 -6.45
C LEU A 73 30.44 -12.25 -6.58
N ASP A 74 29.18 -12.70 -6.52
CA ASP A 74 28.81 -14.10 -6.72
C ASP A 74 29.17 -14.58 -8.14
N PHE A 75 28.80 -13.80 -9.17
CA PHE A 75 29.14 -14.08 -10.56
C PHE A 75 30.65 -14.17 -10.79
N ASN A 76 31.44 -13.25 -10.25
CA ASN A 76 32.88 -13.24 -10.46
C ASN A 76 33.55 -14.49 -9.89
N LYS A 77 32.97 -15.07 -8.82
CA LYS A 77 33.51 -16.26 -8.16
C LYS A 77 32.97 -17.56 -8.74
N HIS A 78 31.72 -17.59 -9.18
CA HIS A 78 31.00 -18.82 -9.50
C HIS A 78 30.29 -18.82 -10.86
N GLY A 79 30.28 -17.70 -11.59
CA GLY A 79 29.43 -17.49 -12.75
C GLY A 79 30.00 -17.89 -14.11
N THR A 80 31.24 -18.36 -14.17
CA THR A 80 31.93 -18.69 -15.42
C THR A 80 32.07 -20.19 -15.67
N THR A 81 32.29 -20.99 -14.63
CA THR A 81 32.56 -22.43 -14.74
C THR A 81 31.96 -23.23 -13.58
N GLY A 82 31.77 -24.53 -13.80
CA GLY A 82 31.25 -25.46 -12.78
C GLY A 82 29.74 -25.73 -12.90
N ALA A 83 29.30 -26.75 -12.17
CA ALA A 83 27.88 -27.06 -12.05
C ALA A 83 27.15 -25.85 -11.44
N TYR A 84 26.01 -25.45 -12.02
CA TYR A 84 25.19 -24.32 -11.56
C TYR A 84 25.80 -22.91 -11.72
N ALA A 85 26.88 -22.73 -12.50
CA ALA A 85 27.41 -21.39 -12.80
C ALA A 85 26.37 -20.41 -13.37
N VAL A 86 25.41 -20.95 -14.13
CA VAL A 86 24.26 -20.22 -14.68
C VAL A 86 23.42 -19.51 -13.61
N ALA A 87 23.38 -20.03 -12.37
CA ALA A 87 22.63 -19.43 -11.27
C ALA A 87 23.22 -18.08 -10.86
N ALA A 88 24.55 -17.98 -10.69
CA ALA A 88 25.19 -16.72 -10.37
C ALA A 88 25.05 -15.69 -11.50
N LYS A 89 25.13 -16.15 -12.76
CA LYS A 89 24.87 -15.33 -13.95
C LYS A 89 23.45 -14.78 -13.98
N TYR A 90 22.43 -15.63 -13.88
CA TYR A 90 21.04 -15.20 -13.97
C TYR A 90 20.56 -14.40 -12.77
N ASN A 91 21.13 -14.60 -11.58
CA ASN A 91 20.92 -13.69 -10.46
C ASN A 91 21.34 -12.25 -10.87
N ARG A 92 22.60 -12.07 -11.30
CA ARG A 92 23.12 -10.77 -11.72
C ARG A 92 22.33 -10.17 -12.88
N ASP A 93 22.12 -10.93 -13.95
CA ASP A 93 21.50 -10.43 -15.18
C ASP A 93 20.07 -9.92 -14.92
N ASN A 94 19.27 -10.64 -14.12
CA ASN A 94 17.92 -10.19 -13.77
C ASN A 94 17.96 -8.91 -12.92
N ILE A 95 18.90 -8.77 -12.00
CA ILE A 95 19.05 -7.52 -11.22
C ILE A 95 19.47 -6.36 -12.12
N GLN A 96 20.34 -6.60 -13.10
CA GLN A 96 20.72 -5.58 -14.10
C GLN A 96 19.50 -5.13 -14.92
N THR A 97 18.66 -6.06 -15.34
CA THR A 97 17.41 -5.72 -16.04
C THR A 97 16.49 -4.90 -15.15
N ALA A 98 16.26 -5.31 -13.89
CA ALA A 98 15.44 -4.55 -12.95
C ALA A 98 15.98 -3.12 -12.71
N LEU A 99 17.31 -2.96 -12.60
CA LEU A 99 17.94 -1.65 -12.49
C LEU A 99 17.71 -0.80 -13.74
N GLY A 100 17.93 -1.38 -14.92
CA GLY A 100 17.72 -0.71 -16.20
C GLY A 100 16.28 -0.24 -16.38
N THR A 101 15.30 -1.06 -16.00
CA THR A 101 13.87 -0.70 -15.98
C THR A 101 13.61 0.55 -15.12
N MET A 102 14.16 0.59 -13.91
CA MET A 102 13.97 1.75 -13.02
C MET A 102 14.70 3.00 -13.49
N GLN A 103 15.89 2.85 -14.08
CA GLN A 103 16.63 3.97 -14.67
C GLN A 103 15.89 4.56 -15.88
N GLN A 104 15.30 3.70 -16.73
CA GLN A 104 14.46 4.14 -17.84
C GLN A 104 13.23 4.91 -17.36
N LEU A 105 12.57 4.43 -16.30
CA LEU A 105 11.44 5.14 -15.69
C LEU A 105 11.85 6.53 -15.20
N ILE A 106 12.93 6.64 -14.42
CA ILE A 106 13.39 7.94 -13.91
C ILE A 106 13.77 8.88 -15.06
N ASN A 107 14.50 8.37 -16.06
CA ASN A 107 14.86 9.17 -17.23
C ASN A 107 13.60 9.68 -17.96
N TRP A 108 12.61 8.81 -18.17
CA TRP A 108 11.34 9.21 -18.78
C TRP A 108 10.61 10.27 -17.96
N LEU A 109 10.57 10.13 -16.62
CA LEU A 109 9.94 11.12 -15.73
C LEU A 109 10.64 12.49 -15.84
N GLN A 110 11.97 12.49 -15.82
CA GLN A 110 12.78 13.71 -15.93
C GLN A 110 12.63 14.39 -17.30
N LEU A 111 12.67 13.62 -18.40
CA LEU A 111 12.49 14.13 -19.76
C LEU A 111 11.11 14.76 -19.99
N ASN A 112 10.10 14.33 -19.22
CA ASN A 112 8.75 14.89 -19.27
C ASN A 112 8.50 15.96 -18.18
N ASN A 113 9.55 16.50 -17.56
CA ASN A 113 9.51 17.56 -16.56
C ASN A 113 8.71 17.22 -15.28
N PHE A 114 8.64 15.93 -14.92
CA PHE A 114 8.15 15.54 -13.60
C PHE A 114 9.32 15.57 -12.61
N PHE A 115 9.29 16.47 -11.63
CA PHE A 115 10.40 16.66 -10.68
C PHE A 115 10.01 16.40 -9.22
N ALA A 116 8.85 16.88 -8.76
CA ALA A 116 8.27 16.52 -7.47
C ALA A 116 6.80 17.02 -7.35
N PRO A 117 5.85 16.18 -6.90
CA PRO A 117 5.94 14.72 -6.92
C PRO A 117 6.15 14.21 -8.35
N TYR A 118 6.83 13.06 -8.52
CA TYR A 118 7.03 12.50 -9.86
C TYR A 118 5.71 12.12 -10.54
N VAL A 119 4.67 11.91 -9.74
CA VAL A 119 3.37 11.48 -10.22
C VAL A 119 2.35 12.58 -10.00
N SER A 120 2.12 13.39 -11.03
CA SER A 120 1.13 14.47 -11.07
C SER A 120 0.01 14.23 -12.10
N ILE A 121 0.18 13.28 -13.01
CA ILE A 121 -0.79 12.95 -14.08
C ILE A 121 -0.92 11.44 -14.31
N ALA A 122 -1.98 11.03 -15.01
CA ALA A 122 -2.32 9.63 -15.32
C ALA A 122 -1.17 8.84 -15.93
N SER A 123 -0.49 9.39 -16.94
CA SER A 123 0.61 8.69 -17.60
C SER A 123 1.82 8.48 -16.69
N ALA A 124 2.12 9.41 -15.79
CA ALA A 124 3.20 9.25 -14.81
C ALA A 124 2.85 8.18 -13.77
N SER A 125 1.60 8.13 -13.32
CA SER A 125 1.09 7.07 -12.44
C SER A 125 1.19 5.70 -13.11
N TYR A 126 0.74 5.60 -14.36
CA TYR A 126 0.77 4.38 -15.17
C TYR A 126 2.19 3.83 -15.33
N ASN A 127 3.10 4.68 -15.79
CA ASN A 127 4.49 4.28 -15.98
C ASN A 127 5.14 3.89 -14.66
N THR A 128 4.83 4.59 -13.56
CA THR A 128 5.38 4.27 -12.25
C THR A 128 4.98 2.87 -11.80
N TYR A 129 3.68 2.54 -11.78
CA TYR A 129 3.27 1.23 -11.31
C TYR A 129 3.67 0.12 -12.29
N GLY A 130 3.56 0.38 -13.60
CA GLY A 130 3.88 -0.60 -14.64
C GLY A 130 5.36 -1.00 -14.60
N GLN A 131 6.26 -0.03 -14.58
CA GLN A 131 7.70 -0.28 -14.55
C GLN A 131 8.15 -0.86 -13.21
N ALA A 132 7.56 -0.42 -12.09
CA ALA A 132 7.83 -1.03 -10.79
C ALA A 132 7.44 -2.52 -10.78
N ASN A 133 6.28 -2.88 -11.35
CA ASN A 133 5.84 -4.26 -11.45
C ASN A 133 6.77 -5.14 -12.32
N VAL A 134 7.25 -4.60 -13.45
CA VAL A 134 8.25 -5.29 -14.29
C VAL A 134 9.54 -5.54 -13.51
N ALA A 135 10.06 -4.52 -12.83
CA ALA A 135 11.29 -4.64 -12.03
C ALA A 135 11.13 -5.66 -10.88
N ILE A 136 9.97 -5.69 -10.21
CA ILE A 136 9.64 -6.69 -9.17
C ILE A 136 9.73 -8.11 -9.74
N GLY A 137 9.16 -8.36 -10.92
CA GLY A 137 9.21 -9.68 -11.57
C GLY A 137 10.64 -10.18 -11.79
N HIS A 138 11.53 -9.31 -12.28
CA HIS A 138 12.95 -9.63 -12.42
C HIS A 138 13.64 -9.89 -11.09
N LEU A 139 13.33 -9.14 -10.02
CA LEU A 139 13.92 -9.38 -8.70
C LEU A 139 13.45 -10.69 -8.07
N HIS A 140 12.22 -11.15 -8.33
CA HIS A 140 11.78 -12.48 -7.93
C HIS A 140 12.58 -13.58 -8.65
N ALA A 141 12.78 -13.44 -9.97
CA ALA A 141 13.62 -14.36 -10.73
C ALA A 141 15.07 -14.34 -10.21
N ALA A 142 15.62 -13.16 -9.91
CA ALA A 142 16.96 -13.03 -9.33
C ALA A 142 17.09 -13.76 -7.99
N LYS A 143 16.12 -13.59 -7.07
CA LYS A 143 16.08 -14.30 -5.78
C LYS A 143 16.07 -15.82 -5.95
N HIS A 144 15.31 -16.33 -6.91
CA HIS A 144 15.29 -17.77 -7.22
C HIS A 144 16.70 -18.27 -7.58
N TRP A 145 17.36 -17.60 -8.53
CA TRP A 145 18.72 -17.97 -8.95
C TRP A 145 19.78 -17.76 -7.86
N ALA A 146 19.65 -16.69 -7.06
CA ALA A 146 20.50 -16.46 -5.90
C ALA A 146 20.36 -17.59 -4.86
N SER A 147 19.15 -18.12 -4.68
CA SER A 147 18.91 -19.25 -3.76
C SER A 147 19.61 -20.52 -4.23
N ILE A 148 19.59 -20.81 -5.53
CA ILE A 148 20.33 -21.92 -6.13
C ILE A 148 21.83 -21.72 -5.90
N SER A 149 22.38 -20.54 -6.20
CA SER A 149 23.80 -20.25 -5.97
C SER A 149 24.20 -20.34 -4.49
N ALA A 150 23.34 -19.88 -3.57
CA ALA A 150 23.57 -19.95 -2.13
C ALA A 150 23.64 -21.41 -1.60
N VAL A 151 22.88 -22.32 -2.20
CA VAL A 151 22.86 -23.75 -1.85
C VAL A 151 24.04 -24.47 -2.50
N TYR A 152 24.19 -24.39 -3.82
CA TYR A 152 25.14 -25.20 -4.57
C TYR A 152 26.59 -24.67 -4.51
N HIS A 153 26.78 -23.37 -4.29
CA HIS A 153 28.12 -22.78 -4.14
C HIS A 153 28.46 -22.40 -2.70
N GLY A 154 27.53 -22.56 -1.76
CA GLY A 154 27.70 -22.04 -0.38
C GLY A 154 27.91 -20.52 -0.35
N SER A 155 27.41 -19.79 -1.35
CA SER A 155 27.76 -18.39 -1.57
C SER A 155 27.11 -17.45 -0.56
N LEU A 156 27.93 -16.80 0.27
CA LEU A 156 27.49 -15.73 1.17
C LEU A 156 27.01 -14.49 0.38
N ALA A 157 27.63 -14.20 -0.76
CA ALA A 157 27.23 -13.09 -1.62
C ALA A 157 25.83 -13.33 -2.19
N ALA A 158 25.53 -14.55 -2.63
CA ALA A 158 24.20 -14.92 -3.09
C ALA A 158 23.14 -14.79 -1.97
N ARG A 159 23.45 -15.18 -0.73
CA ARG A 159 22.54 -14.97 0.42
C ARG A 159 22.25 -13.50 0.66
N LYS A 160 23.27 -12.65 0.68
CA LYS A 160 23.07 -11.20 0.81
C LYS A 160 22.27 -10.61 -0.37
N SER A 161 22.49 -11.13 -1.58
CA SER A 161 21.72 -10.75 -2.77
C SER A 161 20.22 -11.02 -2.58
N ILE A 162 19.84 -12.12 -1.92
CA ILE A 162 18.43 -12.43 -1.60
C ILE A 162 17.85 -11.37 -0.66
N ASP A 163 18.61 -10.99 0.38
CA ASP A 163 18.17 -10.00 1.37
C ASP A 163 17.98 -8.62 0.73
N TYR A 164 18.95 -8.14 -0.03
CA TYR A 164 18.85 -6.85 -0.74
C TYR A 164 17.74 -6.88 -1.79
N SER A 165 17.59 -7.97 -2.54
CA SER A 165 16.48 -8.09 -3.51
C SER A 165 15.12 -8.06 -2.81
N THR A 166 15.01 -8.63 -1.62
CA THR A 166 13.77 -8.58 -0.83
C THR A 166 13.45 -7.15 -0.39
N ARG A 167 14.44 -6.40 0.10
CA ARG A 167 14.26 -4.96 0.42
C ARG A 167 13.91 -4.12 -0.81
N ALA A 168 14.55 -4.41 -1.94
CA ALA A 168 14.26 -3.76 -3.21
C ALA A 168 12.82 -4.02 -3.67
N ILE A 169 12.34 -5.26 -3.57
CA ILE A 169 10.94 -5.61 -3.87
C ILE A 169 9.99 -4.82 -2.98
N SER A 170 10.20 -4.77 -1.66
CA SER A 170 9.34 -3.99 -0.76
C SER A 170 9.33 -2.49 -1.09
N ALA A 171 10.47 -1.92 -1.48
CA ALA A 171 10.54 -0.53 -1.91
C ALA A 171 9.80 -0.29 -3.25
N LEU A 172 9.88 -1.24 -4.19
CA LEU A 172 9.15 -1.16 -5.46
C LEU A 172 7.65 -1.43 -5.29
N GLU A 173 7.23 -2.29 -4.37
CA GLU A 173 5.82 -2.53 -4.06
C GLU A 173 5.17 -1.25 -3.53
N PHE A 174 5.89 -0.45 -2.74
CA PHE A 174 5.45 0.87 -2.35
C PHE A 174 5.17 1.77 -3.57
N LEU A 175 6.07 1.80 -4.55
CA LEU A 175 5.87 2.58 -5.79
C LEU A 175 4.71 2.03 -6.62
N ASN A 176 4.62 0.70 -6.75
CA ASN A 176 3.57 0.00 -7.48
C ASN A 176 2.20 0.32 -6.91
N ILE A 177 1.98 0.04 -5.62
CA ILE A 177 0.69 0.23 -4.95
C ILE A 177 0.24 1.70 -5.00
N ASN A 178 1.13 2.64 -4.67
CA ASN A 178 0.76 4.06 -4.69
C ASN A 178 0.60 4.58 -6.13
N GLY A 179 1.40 4.11 -7.08
CA GLY A 179 1.24 4.44 -8.50
C GLY A 179 -0.09 3.95 -9.07
N THR A 180 -0.52 2.73 -8.74
CA THR A 180 -1.83 2.20 -9.12
C THR A 180 -2.97 3.02 -8.54
N LYS A 181 -2.88 3.36 -7.25
CA LYS A 181 -3.89 4.22 -6.60
C LYS A 181 -3.99 5.58 -7.28
N CYS A 182 -2.86 6.24 -7.56
CA CYS A 182 -2.83 7.52 -8.25
C CYS A 182 -3.42 7.45 -9.66
N TYR A 183 -3.12 6.35 -10.36
CA TYR A 183 -3.66 6.11 -11.69
C TYR A 183 -5.19 6.02 -11.66
N VAL A 184 -5.74 5.17 -10.79
CA VAL A 184 -7.19 4.98 -10.67
C VAL A 184 -7.89 6.29 -10.28
N ASP A 185 -7.37 7.02 -9.29
CA ASP A 185 -7.96 8.28 -8.83
C ASP A 185 -8.03 9.36 -9.93
N GLN A 186 -7.04 9.39 -10.83
CA GLN A 186 -6.99 10.36 -11.92
C GLN A 186 -8.03 10.10 -13.02
N TYR A 187 -8.55 8.88 -13.15
CA TYR A 187 -9.67 8.58 -14.06
C TYR A 187 -11.05 8.76 -13.39
N GLY A 188 -11.06 9.23 -12.13
CA GLY A 188 -12.27 9.51 -11.36
C GLY A 188 -12.95 8.24 -10.83
N PRO A 189 -13.96 8.39 -9.95
CA PRO A 189 -14.79 7.25 -9.58
C PRO A 189 -15.48 6.75 -10.85
N PHE A 190 -15.23 5.49 -11.21
CA PHE A 190 -16.12 4.76 -12.12
C PHE A 190 -17.46 4.55 -11.39
N VAL A 191 -18.22 5.63 -11.26
CA VAL A 191 -19.61 5.59 -10.79
C VAL A 191 -20.40 4.95 -11.92
N ASN A 192 -20.78 3.69 -11.70
CA ASN A 192 -21.99 3.13 -12.31
C ASN A 192 -23.18 3.54 -11.46
#